data_AF-A0AB35YCQ5-F1
#
_entry.id   AF-A0AB35YCQ5-F1
#
_cell.length_a   1.000
_cell.length_b   1.000
_cell.length_c   1.000
_cell.angle_alpha   90.00
_cell.angle_beta   90.00
_cell.angle_gamma   90.00
#
_symmetry.space_group_name_H-M   'P 1'
#
loop_
_entity.id
_entity.type
_entity.pdbx_description
1 polymer ?
#
loop_
_entity_poly.entity_id
_entity_poly.type
_entity_poly.pdbx_seq_one_letter_code
_entity_poly.pdbx_strand_id
1 'polypeptide(L)'
;MRGSGFREHMKEGHHRGGRHRGMEGTAPRGAKTFRRGRAIAFLETLNVKRATIKQQLEQPEFQSIQQILVGELKAIDMVIQEFSQLFDIHESETVESAVDHSQIEEGEHVHEKSE
;
A
#
# COMPACT_ATOMS: atom_id res chain seq x y z
N MET A 1 -13.12 74.75 9.09
CA MET A 1 -12.58 74.08 10.28
C MET A 1 -11.90 72.77 9.83
N ARG A 2 -10.60 72.61 10.16
CA ARG A 2 -9.74 71.39 10.30
C ARG A 2 -10.12 70.16 9.44
N GLY A 3 -9.33 69.72 8.45
CA GLY A 3 -8.01 69.04 8.58
C GLY A 3 -8.24 67.59 9.04
N SER A 4 -7.77 66.49 8.44
CA SER A 4 -6.58 66.19 7.62
C SER A 4 -6.68 64.71 7.21
N GLY A 5 -6.14 64.30 6.05
CA GLY A 5 -5.97 62.87 5.76
C GLY A 5 -5.65 62.46 4.33
N PHE A 6 -4.74 63.16 3.63
CA PHE A 6 -4.07 62.60 2.46
C PHE A 6 -2.70 62.06 2.88
N ARG A 7 -2.49 60.74 2.69
CA ARG A 7 -1.24 60.08 2.29
C ARG A 7 -1.55 58.59 2.12
N GLU A 8 -1.64 58.13 0.87
CA GLU A 8 -0.51 57.62 0.09
C GLU A 8 -0.19 56.18 0.48
N HIS A 9 -0.52 55.23 -0.40
CA HIS A 9 0.44 54.28 -0.95
C HIS A 9 -0.22 53.52 -2.12
N MET A 10 0.06 54.02 -3.33
CA MET A 10 0.27 53.15 -4.48
C MET A 10 1.35 52.12 -4.11
N LYS A 11 0.97 50.85 -3.97
CA LYS A 11 1.78 49.69 -4.37
C LYS A 11 0.80 48.62 -4.85
N GLU A 12 0.69 48.42 -6.16
CA GLU A 12 1.34 47.28 -6.83
C GLU A 12 0.59 45.98 -6.45
N GLY A 13 -0.36 45.50 -7.24
CA GLY A 13 -0.07 44.99 -8.58
C GLY A 13 0.67 43.66 -8.46
N HIS A 14 -0.05 42.54 -8.56
CA HIS A 14 0.47 41.22 -8.94
C HIS A 14 1.39 40.48 -7.95
N HIS A 15 0.79 39.76 -7.00
CA HIS A 15 1.37 38.48 -6.56
C HIS A 15 0.62 37.32 -7.22
N ARG A 16 0.92 37.19 -8.51
CA ARG A 16 0.79 35.93 -9.24
C ARG A 16 1.60 34.87 -8.51
N GLY A 17 0.97 33.71 -8.30
CA GLY A 17 1.57 32.40 -8.10
C GLY A 17 3.03 32.37 -7.66
N GLY A 18 3.24 32.26 -6.34
CA GLY A 18 4.46 31.72 -5.78
C GLY A 18 4.59 30.25 -6.14
N ARG A 19 4.99 29.97 -7.38
CA ARG A 19 5.60 28.69 -7.77
C ARG A 19 6.96 28.64 -7.10
N HIS A 20 7.00 28.13 -5.87
CA HIS A 20 8.23 27.60 -5.31
C HIS A 20 8.64 26.37 -6.13
N ARG A 21 9.55 26.60 -7.08
CA ARG A 21 10.46 25.57 -7.59
C ARG A 21 11.45 25.24 -6.48
N GLY A 22 11.69 23.95 -6.25
CA GLY A 22 12.87 23.47 -5.52
C GLY A 22 12.58 22.72 -4.23
N MET A 23 11.98 21.53 -4.35
CA MET A 23 12.46 20.36 -3.58
C MET A 23 12.36 19.16 -4.50
N GLU A 24 13.46 18.94 -5.22
CA GLU A 24 13.69 17.79 -6.08
C GLU A 24 14.20 16.66 -5.16
N GLY A 25 13.43 15.56 -5.10
CA GLY A 25 13.66 14.43 -4.19
C GLY A 25 12.99 14.69 -2.84
N THR A 26 11.85 14.14 -2.49
CA THR A 26 11.29 12.81 -2.71
C THR A 26 9.79 13.02 -2.87
N ALA A 27 9.17 12.46 -3.91
CA ALA A 27 7.71 12.41 -3.93
C ALA A 27 7.25 11.78 -2.61
N PRO A 28 6.33 12.41 -1.85
CA PRO A 28 5.80 11.78 -0.65
C PRO A 28 5.22 10.46 -1.14
N ARG A 29 5.68 9.34 -0.55
CA ARG A 29 5.16 7.99 -0.83
C ARG A 29 3.63 8.06 -0.82
N GLY A 30 3.05 8.25 -2.00
CA GLY A 30 1.70 8.80 -2.12
C GLY A 30 0.67 7.74 -1.78
N ALA A 31 -0.60 8.12 -1.70
CA ALA A 31 -1.71 7.17 -1.54
C ALA A 31 -1.67 5.98 -2.53
N LYS A 32 -0.97 6.13 -3.67
CA LYS A 32 -0.69 5.06 -4.64
C LYS A 32 0.18 3.92 -4.08
N THR A 33 1.21 4.20 -3.27
CA THR A 33 2.06 3.15 -2.67
C THR A 33 1.35 2.41 -1.55
N PHE A 34 0.51 3.09 -0.76
CA PHE A 34 -0.29 2.45 0.28
C PHE A 34 -1.34 1.50 -0.32
N ARG A 35 -2.06 1.93 -1.36
CA ARG A 35 -3.03 1.06 -2.06
C ARG A 35 -2.36 -0.17 -2.67
N ARG A 36 -1.19 0.00 -3.30
CA ARG A 36 -0.42 -1.12 -3.85
C ARG A 36 0.06 -2.08 -2.75
N GLY A 37 0.61 -1.57 -1.65
CA GLY A 37 1.02 -2.42 -0.53
C GLY A 37 -0.14 -3.22 0.07
N ARG A 38 -1.33 -2.60 0.20
CA ARG A 38 -2.55 -3.30 0.64
C ARG A 38 -3.01 -4.36 -0.36
N ALA A 39 -2.87 -4.11 -1.65
CA ALA A 39 -3.19 -5.09 -2.68
C ALA A 39 -2.24 -6.29 -2.63
N ILE A 40 -0.94 -6.07 -2.42
CA ILE A 40 0.05 -7.15 -2.26
C ILE A 40 -0.27 -8.01 -1.03
N ALA A 41 -0.50 -7.40 0.14
CA ALA A 41 -0.85 -8.14 1.36
C ALA A 41 -2.16 -8.94 1.21
N PHE A 42 -3.12 -8.41 0.45
CA PHE A 42 -4.34 -9.15 0.14
C PHE A 42 -4.08 -10.34 -0.80
N LEU A 43 -3.24 -10.15 -1.82
CA LEU A 43 -2.82 -11.22 -2.73
C LEU A 43 -2.08 -12.35 -1.98
N GLU A 44 -1.20 -12.00 -1.03
CA GLU A 44 -0.57 -12.97 -0.13
C GLU A 44 -1.61 -13.80 0.64
N THR A 45 -2.64 -13.15 1.17
CA THR A 45 -3.73 -13.83 1.87
C THR A 45 -4.46 -14.83 0.97
N LEU A 46 -4.70 -14.47 -0.31
CA LEU A 46 -5.29 -15.39 -1.29
C LEU A 46 -4.36 -16.57 -1.60
N ASN A 47 -3.07 -16.33 -1.72
CA ASN A 47 -2.07 -17.39 -1.95
C ASN A 47 -1.98 -18.37 -0.78
N VAL A 48 -2.08 -17.90 0.46
CA VAL A 48 -2.16 -18.77 1.65
C VAL A 48 -3.41 -19.66 1.56
N LYS A 49 -4.59 -19.09 1.29
CA LYS A 49 -5.83 -19.87 1.15
C LYS A 49 -5.73 -20.91 0.03
N ARG A 50 -5.19 -20.53 -1.12
CA ARG A 50 -4.93 -21.43 -2.24
C ARG A 50 -4.06 -22.60 -1.84
N ALA A 51 -2.97 -22.35 -1.12
CA ALA A 51 -2.06 -23.39 -0.63
C ALA A 51 -2.76 -24.32 0.36
N THR A 52 -3.54 -23.76 1.30
CA THR A 52 -4.32 -24.56 2.26
C THR A 52 -5.30 -25.50 1.57
N ILE A 53 -6.07 -25.02 0.58
CA ILE A 53 -7.03 -25.88 -0.14
C ILE A 53 -6.30 -26.98 -0.93
N LYS A 54 -5.16 -26.66 -1.55
CA LYS A 54 -4.34 -27.69 -2.22
C LYS A 54 -3.88 -28.77 -1.24
N GLN A 55 -3.43 -28.39 -0.05
CA GLN A 55 -3.07 -29.35 0.98
C GLN A 55 -4.27 -30.19 1.44
N GLN A 56 -5.46 -29.60 1.55
CA GLN A 56 -6.69 -30.33 1.90
C GLN A 56 -7.06 -31.35 0.82
N LEU A 57 -6.86 -31.05 -0.46
CA LEU A 57 -7.15 -31.98 -1.56
C LEU A 57 -6.33 -33.27 -1.50
N GLU A 58 -5.14 -33.23 -0.88
CA GLU A 58 -4.26 -34.38 -0.69
C GLU A 58 -4.63 -35.24 0.53
N GLN A 59 -5.48 -34.72 1.42
CA GLN A 59 -5.84 -35.42 2.67
C GLN A 59 -7.08 -36.30 2.47
N PRO A 60 -7.04 -37.56 2.93
CA PRO A 60 -8.15 -38.51 2.76
C PRO A 60 -9.41 -38.09 3.53
N GLU A 61 -9.26 -37.31 4.59
CA GLU A 61 -10.36 -36.81 5.43
C GLU A 61 -11.35 -35.93 4.65
N PHE A 62 -10.89 -35.30 3.56
CA PHE A 62 -11.72 -34.42 2.73
C PHE A 62 -12.27 -35.09 1.46
N GLN A 63 -12.12 -36.40 1.30
CA GLN A 63 -12.54 -37.11 0.08
C GLN A 63 -14.05 -36.93 -0.23
N SER A 64 -14.89 -36.88 0.80
CA SER A 64 -16.34 -36.67 0.66
C SER A 64 -16.72 -35.29 0.12
N ILE A 65 -15.83 -34.30 0.26
CA ILE A 65 -16.05 -32.91 -0.16
C ILE A 65 -15.09 -32.44 -1.27
N GLN A 66 -14.33 -33.36 -1.89
CA GLN A 66 -13.31 -33.01 -2.89
C GLN A 66 -13.83 -32.12 -4.03
N GLN A 67 -15.04 -32.37 -4.53
CA GLN A 67 -15.62 -31.55 -5.61
C GLN A 67 -15.85 -30.09 -5.18
N ILE A 68 -16.20 -29.87 -3.92
CA ILE A 68 -16.37 -28.52 -3.35
C ILE A 68 -15.00 -27.84 -3.28
N LEU A 69 -13.98 -28.52 -2.76
CA LEU A 69 -12.62 -27.99 -2.66
C LEU A 69 -12.00 -27.65 -4.02
N VAL A 70 -12.23 -28.49 -5.04
CA VAL A 70 -11.81 -28.19 -6.43
C VAL A 70 -12.51 -26.94 -6.97
N GLY A 71 -13.81 -26.79 -6.69
CA GLY A 71 -14.57 -25.61 -7.07
C GLY A 71 -14.05 -24.34 -6.38
N GLU A 72 -13.79 -24.42 -5.09
CA GLU A 72 -13.23 -23.31 -4.30
C GLU A 72 -11.83 -22.92 -4.77
N LEU A 73 -10.96 -23.91 -5.04
CA LEU A 73 -9.62 -23.66 -5.56
C LEU A 73 -9.68 -22.90 -6.89
N LYS A 74 -10.55 -23.32 -7.81
CA LYS A 74 -10.77 -22.62 -9.09
C LYS A 74 -11.27 -21.20 -8.90
N ALA A 75 -12.19 -20.98 -7.96
CA ALA A 75 -12.70 -19.64 -7.65
C ALA A 75 -11.59 -18.73 -7.12
N ILE A 76 -10.73 -19.23 -6.22
CA ILE A 76 -9.57 -18.48 -5.72
C ILE A 76 -8.58 -18.18 -6.84
N ASP A 77 -8.26 -19.15 -7.69
CA ASP A 77 -7.36 -18.96 -8.83
C ASP A 77 -7.88 -17.87 -9.79
N MET A 78 -9.20 -17.85 -10.06
CA MET A 78 -9.83 -16.80 -10.87
C MET A 78 -9.72 -15.43 -10.21
N VAL A 79 -10.03 -15.32 -8.93
CA VAL A 79 -9.94 -14.05 -8.19
C VAL A 79 -8.51 -13.53 -8.16
N ILE A 80 -7.51 -14.40 -7.95
CA ILE A 80 -6.09 -14.02 -8.00
C ILE A 80 -5.75 -13.43 -9.38
N GLN A 81 -6.14 -14.11 -10.46
CA GLN A 81 -5.86 -13.65 -11.82
C GLN A 81 -6.49 -12.28 -12.11
N GLU A 82 -7.78 -12.12 -11.79
CA GLU A 82 -8.51 -10.85 -11.98
C GLU A 82 -7.92 -9.72 -11.13
N PHE A 83 -7.55 -10.03 -9.88
CA PHE A 83 -6.98 -9.06 -8.95
C PHE A 83 -5.60 -8.59 -9.40
N SER A 84 -4.72 -9.51 -9.81
CA SER A 84 -3.41 -9.18 -10.36
C SER A 84 -3.52 -8.29 -11.59
N GLN A 85 -4.46 -8.57 -12.50
CA GLN A 85 -4.70 -7.72 -13.67
C GLN A 85 -5.23 -6.33 -13.29
N LEU A 86 -6.15 -6.26 -12.32
CA LEU A 86 -6.75 -5.00 -11.89
C LEU A 86 -5.74 -4.05 -11.24
N PHE A 87 -4.76 -4.60 -10.51
CA PHE A 87 -3.76 -3.82 -9.78
C PHE A 87 -2.39 -3.77 -10.46
N ASP A 88 -2.19 -4.48 -11.58
CA ASP A 88 -0.90 -4.62 -12.27
C ASP A 88 0.21 -5.11 -11.31
N ILE A 89 -0.09 -6.20 -10.58
CA ILE A 89 0.78 -6.80 -9.57
C ILE A 89 1.13 -8.22 -9.99
N HIS A 90 2.43 -8.52 -10.04
CA HIS A 90 2.93 -9.86 -10.31
C HIS A 90 3.15 -10.67 -9.04
N GLU A 91 3.01 -12.00 -9.15
CA GLU A 91 3.19 -12.93 -8.03
C GLU A 91 4.60 -12.85 -7.42
N SER A 92 5.62 -12.49 -8.21
CA SER A 92 7.00 -12.25 -7.74
C SER A 92 7.11 -11.15 -6.68
N GLU A 93 6.22 -10.15 -6.71
CA GLU A 93 6.26 -8.99 -5.81
C GLU A 93 5.74 -9.33 -4.40
N THR A 94 4.98 -10.43 -4.27
CA THR A 94 4.54 -10.96 -2.96
C THR A 94 5.69 -11.58 -2.17
N VAL A 95 6.75 -12.05 -2.85
CA VAL A 95 7.91 -12.65 -2.18
C VAL A 95 8.83 -11.58 -1.61
N GLU A 96 8.98 -10.44 -2.31
CA GLU A 96 9.84 -9.33 -1.87
C GLU A 96 9.25 -8.54 -0.70
N SER A 97 7.92 -8.43 -0.63
CA SER A 97 7.23 -7.65 0.42
C SER A 97 7.27 -8.33 1.79
N ALA A 98 7.29 -9.67 1.85
CA ALA A 98 7.47 -10.43 3.08
C ALA A 98 8.83 -10.18 3.75
N VAL A 99 9.86 -9.79 2.97
CA VAL A 99 11.22 -9.53 3.47
C VAL A 99 11.38 -8.10 4.00
N ASP A 100 10.61 -7.14 3.48
CA ASP A 100 10.64 -5.74 3.95
C ASP A 100 9.92 -5.59 5.31
N HIS A 101 8.89 -6.39 5.57
CA HIS A 101 8.17 -6.37 6.84
C HIS A 101 8.93 -7.00 8.02
N SER A 102 9.84 -7.94 7.78
CA SER A 102 10.64 -8.57 8.83
C SER A 102 11.81 -7.71 9.33
N GLN A 103 12.21 -6.67 8.58
CA GLN A 103 13.32 -5.79 8.97
C GLN A 103 12.89 -4.59 9.84
N ILE A 104 11.58 -4.34 9.98
CA ILE A 104 11.07 -3.18 10.74
C ILE A 104 10.94 -3.50 12.24
N GLU A 105 10.77 -4.76 12.63
CA GLU A 105 10.55 -5.14 14.04
C GLU A 105 11.82 -5.28 14.89
N GLU A 106 13.03 -5.32 14.31
CA GLU A 106 14.28 -5.46 15.09
C GLU A 106 14.87 -4.11 15.58
N GLY A 107 14.23 -2.98 15.28
CA GLY A 107 14.77 -1.64 15.56
C GLY A 107 14.43 -1.01 16.91
N GLU A 108 13.53 -1.59 17.71
CA GLU A 108 13.01 -0.96 18.93
C GLU A 108 13.43 -1.72 20.20
N HIS A 109 14.73 -1.69 20.54
CA HIS A 109 15.22 -2.09 21.86
C HIS A 109 16.07 -0.99 22.53
N VAL A 110 15.36 -0.18 23.33
CA VAL A 110 15.75 0.41 24.63
C VAL A 110 17.05 1.23 24.68
N HIS A 111 16.92 2.56 24.66
CA HIS A 111 17.90 3.46 25.26
C HIS A 111 17.49 3.72 26.73
N GLU A 112 18.02 2.92 27.65
CA GLU A 112 17.91 3.14 29.09
C GLU A 112 18.79 4.33 29.46
N LYS A 113 18.16 5.46 29.80
CA LYS A 113 18.85 6.66 30.28
C LYS A 113 19.37 6.38 31.69
N SER A 114 20.70 6.33 31.83
CA SER A 114 21.38 6.49 33.11
C SER A 114 21.46 7.99 33.44
N GLU A 115 20.90 8.40 34.57
CA GLU A 115 21.36 9.53 35.41
C GLU A 115 20.67 9.50 36.77
#